data_AF-T1ES48-F1
#
_entry.id   AF-T1ES48-F1
#
_cell.length_a   1.000
_cell.length_b   1.000
_cell.length_c   1.000
_cell.angle_alpha   90.00
_cell.angle_beta   90.00
_cell.angle_gamma   90.00
#
_symmetry.space_group_name_H-M   'P 1'
#
loop_
_entity.id
_entity.type
_entity.pdbx_description
1 polymer ?
#
loop_
_entity_poly.entity_id
_entity_poly.type
_entity_poly.pdbx_seq_one_letter_code
_entity_poly.pdbx_strand_id
1 'polypeptide(L)'
;MKNRVIRNFLTQIIIIMALLLGSRNCIDSLTYDIQDVQTIISEIVSKIGTLNYTSWKFPDKLACSVNIEELVKHYSFSKNQEDNQTSHIMLFELLIDRLFLVLCTFLDSIQKHLKKSSTTTPNSANNIKSIGLVVKKCWNGLTKLFLLAQDHSAKNTSNDIRQIFPNPFNNVQKETTNQASQTTETTFAIACSSCKVFQLALSSLSSLIKETNNNVNRTNAIDTHSIWISEKDIDSSIEKHRDILKNIQQSFQNLMNDKQKLTNAAKLHENNLQNKENLINKLKKQLDINGETFNEKIKSLESDKKKLETEKSDQMLAKEKELKGLLDRWKREIEELKKELTLKESFIHKLGSEVNGLQKELKENEARKMKLSEEFQTNLKKLNEHLAAATADLKKADEEIAKERLKHQLFNDGLSNLQQKYDKLIQRLDEFNTKNEDLVVRLKRSEEKNVQNNEILSALRAKLVEKEKYLQNLSLNGANIGSGRSPRSEFLSPRQNLSHKEEFKKRKSSSNVLKKFSKDNKPRNMNI
;
A
#
# COMPACT_ATOMS: atom_id res chain seq x y z
N MET A 1 24.62 -15.10 4.09
CA MET A 1 23.36 -15.90 4.16
C MET A 1 22.92 -16.23 5.58
N LYS A 2 23.78 -16.74 6.48
CA LYS A 2 23.39 -17.11 7.88
C LYS A 2 22.72 -15.99 8.69
N ASN A 3 23.19 -14.75 8.61
CA ASN A 3 22.59 -13.62 9.32
C ASN A 3 21.18 -13.22 8.82
N ARG A 4 20.83 -13.57 7.58
CA ARG A 4 19.49 -13.30 7.02
C ARG A 4 18.47 -14.33 7.49
N VAL A 5 18.90 -15.58 7.63
CA VAL A 5 18.07 -16.68 8.17
C VAL A 5 17.80 -16.45 9.66
N ILE A 6 18.81 -16.05 10.44
CA ILE A 6 18.65 -15.75 11.88
C ILE A 6 17.73 -14.55 12.10
N ARG A 7 17.86 -13.47 11.30
CA ARG A 7 16.91 -12.35 11.36
C ARG A 7 15.50 -12.80 11.02
N ASN A 8 15.30 -13.54 9.92
CA ASN A 8 13.97 -13.99 9.54
C ASN A 8 13.34 -14.91 10.60
N PHE A 9 14.13 -15.75 11.26
CA PHE A 9 13.66 -16.61 12.34
C PHE A 9 13.29 -15.82 13.60
N LEU A 10 14.11 -14.84 13.99
CA LEU A 10 13.81 -13.92 15.09
C LEU A 10 12.59 -13.06 14.79
N THR A 11 12.45 -12.54 13.56
CA THR A 11 11.27 -11.78 13.14
C THR A 11 10.03 -12.67 13.14
N GLN A 12 10.12 -13.93 12.71
CA GLN A 12 9.01 -14.88 12.81
C GLN A 12 8.63 -15.20 14.26
N ILE A 13 9.61 -15.39 15.15
CA ILE A 13 9.34 -15.60 16.58
C ILE A 13 8.68 -14.35 17.19
N ILE A 14 9.18 -13.16 16.88
CA ILE A 14 8.60 -11.89 17.35
C ILE A 14 7.19 -11.71 16.80
N ILE A 15 6.94 -12.06 15.53
CA ILE A 15 5.60 -12.04 14.92
C ILE A 15 4.68 -13.08 15.58
N ILE A 16 5.15 -14.30 15.87
CA ILE A 16 4.36 -15.34 16.56
C ILE A 16 4.04 -14.90 18.00
N MET A 17 4.98 -14.28 18.70
CA MET A 17 4.73 -13.71 20.04
C MET A 17 3.77 -12.52 19.98
N ALA A 18 3.87 -11.67 18.96
CA ALA A 18 2.93 -10.57 18.73
C ALA A 18 1.52 -11.05 18.32
N LEU A 19 1.43 -12.19 17.63
CA LEU A 19 0.17 -12.84 17.26
C LEU A 19 -0.53 -13.53 18.44
N LEU A 20 0.21 -13.89 19.50
CA LEU A 20 -0.37 -14.45 20.73
C LEU A 20 -0.92 -13.37 21.68
N LEU A 21 -0.50 -12.12 21.51
CA LEU A 21 -1.04 -10.98 22.27
C LEU A 21 -2.50 -10.72 21.85
N GLY A 22 -3.43 -10.88 22.78
CA GLY A 22 -4.86 -10.62 22.55
C GLY A 22 -5.64 -11.84 22.07
N SER A 23 -5.05 -13.05 22.13
CA SER A 23 -5.81 -14.26 21.85
C SER A 23 -6.96 -14.44 22.86
N ARG A 24 -8.09 -14.99 22.40
CA ARG A 24 -9.27 -15.26 23.24
C ARG A 24 -8.90 -16.09 24.47
N ASN A 25 -8.13 -17.16 24.27
CA ASN A 25 -7.73 -18.08 25.33
C ASN A 25 -6.89 -17.37 26.40
N CYS A 26 -5.97 -16.48 26.02
CA CYS A 26 -5.17 -15.72 26.98
C CYS A 26 -6.03 -14.74 27.79
N ILE A 27 -6.93 -14.01 27.14
CA ILE A 27 -7.83 -13.05 27.81
C ILE A 27 -8.78 -13.78 28.77
N ASP A 28 -9.36 -14.91 28.35
CA ASP A 28 -10.22 -15.72 29.20
C ASP A 28 -9.43 -16.32 30.38
N SER A 29 -8.22 -16.85 30.14
CA SER A 29 -7.36 -17.38 31.21
C SER A 29 -7.01 -16.32 32.24
N LEU A 30 -6.56 -15.13 31.80
CA LEU A 30 -6.24 -14.03 32.71
C LEU A 30 -7.44 -13.55 33.50
N THR A 31 -8.62 -13.57 32.89
CA THR A 31 -9.89 -13.27 33.57
C THR A 31 -10.13 -14.23 34.73
N TYR A 32 -9.99 -15.54 34.51
CA TYR A 32 -10.10 -16.54 35.57
C TYR A 32 -9.03 -16.36 36.65
N ASP A 33 -7.77 -16.17 36.27
CA ASP A 33 -6.67 -15.98 37.23
C ASP A 33 -6.90 -14.75 38.13
N ILE A 34 -7.41 -13.65 37.57
CA ILE A 34 -7.74 -12.44 38.34
C ILE A 34 -8.90 -12.71 39.32
N GLN A 35 -9.92 -13.45 38.89
CA GLN A 35 -11.07 -13.81 39.74
C GLN A 35 -10.64 -14.74 40.89
N ASP A 36 -9.76 -15.70 40.63
CA ASP A 36 -9.23 -16.61 41.65
C ASP A 36 -8.41 -15.84 42.69
N VAL A 37 -7.49 -14.97 42.25
CA VAL A 37 -6.71 -14.13 43.17
C VAL A 37 -7.62 -13.17 43.94
N GLN A 38 -8.65 -12.61 43.30
CA GLN A 38 -9.62 -11.74 43.98
C GLN A 38 -10.44 -12.48 45.04
N THR A 39 -10.75 -13.76 44.82
CA THR A 39 -11.40 -14.62 45.81
C THR A 39 -10.50 -14.80 47.04
N ILE A 40 -9.21 -15.09 46.83
CA ILE A 40 -8.21 -15.20 47.91
C ILE A 40 -8.09 -13.88 48.67
N ILE A 41 -8.01 -12.75 47.97
CA ILE A 41 -7.96 -11.42 48.61
C ILE A 41 -9.19 -11.20 49.48
N SER A 42 -10.38 -11.57 49.01
CA SER A 42 -11.63 -11.44 49.77
C SER A 42 -11.61 -12.28 51.05
N GLU A 43 -11.04 -13.50 51.00
CA GLU A 43 -10.82 -14.33 52.19
C GLU A 43 -9.79 -13.74 53.17
N ILE A 44 -8.72 -13.12 52.66
CA ILE A 44 -7.72 -12.46 53.50
C ILE A 44 -8.34 -11.24 54.20
N VAL A 45 -9.09 -10.42 53.46
CA VAL A 45 -9.77 -9.23 54.00
C VAL A 45 -10.81 -9.62 55.05
N SER A 46 -11.55 -10.72 54.85
CA SER A 46 -12.53 -11.18 55.86
C SER A 46 -11.88 -11.63 57.17
N LYS A 47 -10.64 -12.15 57.12
CA LYS A 47 -9.88 -12.59 58.31
C LYS A 47 -9.10 -11.46 58.99
N ILE A 48 -8.52 -10.55 58.21
CA ILE A 48 -7.57 -9.51 58.71
C ILE A 48 -8.26 -8.15 58.88
N GLY A 49 -9.43 -7.96 58.29
CA GLY A 49 -10.14 -6.68 58.24
C GLY A 49 -9.71 -5.80 57.07
N THR A 50 -10.21 -4.56 57.04
CA THR A 50 -10.00 -3.62 55.93
C THR A 50 -8.52 -3.32 55.71
N LEU A 51 -8.07 -3.45 54.46
CA LEU A 51 -6.69 -3.19 54.06
C LEU A 51 -6.55 -1.79 53.45
N ASN A 52 -5.67 -0.97 54.02
CA ASN A 52 -5.43 0.41 53.58
C ASN A 52 -4.20 0.51 52.66
N TYR A 53 -4.14 -0.31 51.61
CA TYR A 53 -3.11 -0.20 50.57
C TYR A 53 -3.69 0.52 49.36
N THR A 54 -2.88 1.35 48.71
CA THR A 54 -3.19 1.90 47.38
C THR A 54 -2.98 0.83 46.32
N SER A 55 -3.79 0.82 45.27
CA SER A 55 -3.54 -0.06 44.11
C SER A 55 -2.22 0.34 43.44
N TRP A 56 -1.45 -0.65 43.01
CA TRP A 56 -0.25 -0.44 42.21
C TRP A 56 -0.60 0.08 40.81
N LYS A 57 -1.67 -0.44 40.21
CA LYS A 57 -2.15 -0.03 38.88
C LYS A 57 -2.94 1.28 38.93
N PHE A 58 -3.78 1.47 39.95
CA PHE A 58 -4.62 2.66 40.15
C PHE A 58 -4.20 3.38 41.43
N PRO A 59 -3.09 4.15 41.40
CA PRO A 59 -2.50 4.75 42.61
C PRO A 59 -3.43 5.75 43.32
N ASP A 60 -4.43 6.25 42.61
CA ASP A 60 -5.51 7.12 43.09
C ASP A 60 -6.59 6.39 43.89
N LYS A 61 -6.61 5.04 43.86
CA LYS A 61 -7.63 4.20 44.51
C LYS A 61 -7.02 3.31 45.57
N LEU A 62 -7.83 2.95 46.58
CA LEU A 62 -7.49 1.86 47.48
C LEU A 62 -7.54 0.54 46.73
N ALA A 63 -6.58 -0.36 46.99
CA ALA A 63 -6.47 -1.64 46.31
C ALA A 63 -7.75 -2.48 46.48
N CYS A 64 -8.36 -2.46 47.67
CA CYS A 64 -9.63 -3.15 47.93
C CYS A 64 -10.86 -2.45 47.36
N SER A 65 -10.78 -1.17 46.95
CA SER A 65 -11.90 -0.44 46.34
C SER A 65 -11.91 -0.53 44.81
N VAL A 66 -10.97 -1.26 44.21
CA VAL A 66 -10.93 -1.49 42.77
C VAL A 66 -12.06 -2.46 42.39
N ASN A 67 -12.98 -2.04 41.52
CA ASN A 67 -14.08 -2.88 41.03
C ASN A 67 -13.57 -3.88 39.98
N ILE A 68 -13.19 -5.07 40.44
CA ILE A 68 -12.62 -6.12 39.58
C ILE A 68 -13.64 -6.65 38.57
N GLU A 69 -14.90 -6.79 38.98
CA GLU A 69 -15.96 -7.32 38.10
C GLU A 69 -16.19 -6.40 36.90
N GLU A 70 -16.24 -5.09 37.14
CA GLU A 70 -16.39 -4.09 36.08
C GLU A 70 -15.17 -4.04 35.14
N LEU A 71 -13.95 -4.09 35.70
CA LEU A 71 -12.73 -4.04 34.89
C LEU A 71 -12.57 -5.30 34.02
N VAL A 72 -12.82 -6.48 34.58
CA VAL A 72 -12.78 -7.74 33.82
C VAL A 72 -13.82 -7.76 32.71
N LYS A 73 -15.03 -7.23 32.97
CA LYS A 73 -16.06 -7.10 31.95
C LYS A 73 -15.68 -6.10 30.85
N HIS A 74 -15.07 -4.98 31.24
CA HIS A 74 -14.64 -3.93 30.32
C HIS A 74 -13.52 -4.40 29.38
N TYR A 75 -12.56 -5.18 29.91
CA TYR A 75 -11.45 -5.75 29.14
C TYR A 75 -11.74 -7.17 28.64
N SER A 76 -12.97 -7.44 28.23
CA SER A 76 -13.36 -8.73 27.64
C SER A 76 -12.99 -8.79 26.15
N PHE A 77 -12.80 -10.00 25.63
CA PHE A 77 -12.42 -10.19 24.23
C PHE A 77 -13.49 -9.65 23.27
N SER A 78 -13.02 -8.89 22.29
CA SER A 78 -13.80 -8.21 21.27
C SER A 78 -13.42 -8.69 19.85
N LYS A 79 -14.11 -8.17 18.83
CA LYS A 79 -13.79 -8.45 17.43
C LYS A 79 -12.57 -7.67 16.93
N ASN A 80 -12.15 -6.63 17.64
CA ASN A 80 -11.04 -5.77 17.26
C ASN A 80 -9.74 -6.28 17.87
N GLN A 81 -8.73 -6.52 17.03
CA GLN A 81 -7.44 -7.05 17.46
C GLN A 81 -6.66 -6.09 18.35
N GLU A 82 -6.73 -4.78 18.09
CA GLU A 82 -6.05 -3.77 18.90
C GLU A 82 -6.65 -3.71 20.31
N ASP A 83 -7.99 -3.70 20.41
CA ASP A 83 -8.70 -3.73 21.69
C ASP A 83 -8.38 -5.00 22.49
N ASN A 84 -8.18 -6.13 21.82
CA ASN A 84 -7.78 -7.38 22.46
C ASN A 84 -6.34 -7.32 22.98
N GLN A 85 -5.41 -6.70 22.24
CA GLN A 85 -4.05 -6.50 22.71
C GLN A 85 -4.03 -5.59 23.94
N THR A 86 -4.79 -4.49 23.92
CA THR A 86 -4.96 -3.60 25.07
C THR A 86 -5.59 -4.34 26.25
N SER A 87 -6.64 -5.13 26.01
CA SER A 87 -7.31 -5.92 27.06
C SER A 87 -6.36 -6.93 27.69
N HIS A 88 -5.55 -7.64 26.90
CA HIS A 88 -4.54 -8.56 27.41
C HIS A 88 -3.55 -7.83 28.34
N ILE A 89 -2.97 -6.72 27.89
CA ILE A 89 -2.01 -5.94 28.69
C ILE A 89 -2.67 -5.44 29.98
N MET A 90 -3.89 -4.89 29.90
CA MET A 90 -4.61 -4.35 31.06
C MET A 90 -4.98 -5.43 32.08
N LEU A 91 -5.43 -6.60 31.63
CA LEU A 91 -5.71 -7.74 32.51
C LEU A 91 -4.41 -8.27 33.15
N PHE A 92 -3.31 -8.34 32.40
CA PHE A 92 -2.03 -8.77 32.95
C PHE A 92 -1.50 -7.80 34.03
N GLU A 93 -1.58 -6.50 33.80
CA GLU A 93 -1.23 -5.49 34.80
C GLU A 93 -2.17 -5.53 36.01
N LEU A 94 -3.46 -5.81 35.80
CA LEU A 94 -4.42 -6.02 36.88
C LEU A 94 -4.09 -7.26 37.71
N LEU A 95 -3.68 -8.36 37.07
CA LEU A 95 -3.21 -9.57 37.77
C LEU A 95 -1.98 -9.26 38.64
N ILE A 96 -0.99 -8.53 38.10
CA ILE A 96 0.18 -8.09 38.86
C ILE A 96 -0.24 -7.24 40.07
N ASP A 97 -1.16 -6.29 39.88
CA ASP A 97 -1.69 -5.44 40.94
C ASP A 97 -2.36 -6.26 42.07
N ARG A 98 -3.15 -7.28 41.71
CA ARG A 98 -3.78 -8.18 42.69
C ARG A 98 -2.77 -9.06 43.43
N LEU A 99 -1.82 -9.65 42.72
CA LEU A 99 -0.73 -10.43 43.35
C LEU A 99 0.13 -9.56 44.27
N PHE A 100 0.36 -8.31 43.90
CA PHE A 100 1.09 -7.37 44.72
C PHE A 100 0.36 -7.03 46.02
N LEU A 101 -0.97 -6.91 45.99
CA LEU A 101 -1.78 -6.76 47.19
C LEU A 101 -1.64 -7.97 48.12
N VAL A 102 -1.73 -9.20 47.58
CA VAL A 102 -1.51 -10.44 48.35
C VAL A 102 -0.13 -10.41 49.01
N LEU A 103 0.92 -10.06 48.27
CA LEU A 103 2.27 -9.94 48.82
C LEU A 103 2.38 -8.90 49.94
N CYS A 104 1.69 -7.76 49.81
CA CYS A 104 1.65 -6.73 50.86
C CYS A 104 0.99 -7.25 52.14
N THR A 105 -0.14 -7.94 52.02
CA THR A 105 -0.83 -8.54 53.20
C THR A 105 0.02 -9.60 53.90
N PHE A 106 0.75 -10.39 53.11
CA PHE A 106 1.67 -11.40 53.63
C PHE A 106 2.86 -10.77 54.35
N LEU A 107 3.45 -9.71 53.79
CA LEU A 107 4.50 -8.95 54.44
C LEU A 107 4.04 -8.35 55.78
N ASP A 108 2.84 -7.78 55.83
CA ASP A 108 2.27 -7.24 57.06
C ASP A 108 2.07 -8.34 58.12
N SER A 109 1.62 -9.52 57.70
CA SER A 109 1.46 -10.69 58.57
C SER A 109 2.81 -11.14 59.15
N ILE A 110 3.85 -11.26 58.31
CA ILE A 110 5.22 -11.57 58.75
C ILE A 110 5.72 -10.51 59.74
N GLN A 111 5.50 -9.22 59.45
CA GLN A 111 5.95 -8.14 60.33
C GLN A 111 5.23 -8.16 61.68
N LYS A 112 3.93 -8.46 61.72
CA LYS A 112 3.17 -8.66 62.97
C LYS A 112 3.74 -9.82 63.79
N HIS A 113 4.10 -10.93 63.14
CA HIS A 113 4.70 -12.09 63.83
C HIS A 113 6.14 -11.83 64.31
N LEU A 114 6.93 -11.06 63.57
CA LEU A 114 8.30 -10.69 63.95
C LEU A 114 8.35 -9.61 65.04
N LYS A 115 7.40 -8.66 65.07
CA LYS A 115 7.36 -7.53 66.02
C LYS A 115 6.57 -7.84 67.28
N LYS A 116 6.91 -8.93 67.98
CA LYS A 116 6.41 -9.20 69.33
C LYS A 116 7.08 -8.29 70.38
N SER A 117 7.15 -6.97 70.15
CA SER A 117 7.51 -5.90 71.11
C SER A 117 7.68 -4.54 70.41
N SER A 118 6.58 -3.87 70.07
CA SER A 118 6.45 -2.40 70.13
C SER A 118 5.10 -1.98 69.56
N THR A 119 4.28 -1.41 70.43
CA THR A 119 3.17 -0.55 70.06
C THR A 119 3.74 0.66 69.31
N THR A 120 3.51 0.72 68.01
CA THR A 120 3.58 1.99 67.29
C THR A 120 2.37 2.09 66.40
N THR A 121 1.61 3.13 66.69
CA THR A 121 0.34 3.57 66.11
C THR A 121 0.39 3.53 64.58
N PRO A 122 -0.71 3.11 63.93
CA PRO A 122 -0.82 3.14 62.48
C PRO A 122 -1.18 4.57 62.09
N ASN A 123 -0.26 5.36 61.54
CA ASN A 123 -0.70 6.54 60.81
C ASN A 123 0.23 6.96 59.67
N SER A 124 -0.46 7.08 58.53
CA SER A 124 -0.24 7.95 57.39
C SER A 124 1.11 7.92 56.66
N ALA A 125 1.04 7.44 55.41
CA ALA A 125 1.13 8.31 54.23
C ALA A 125 1.93 7.62 53.10
N ASN A 126 1.25 7.40 51.97
CA ASN A 126 1.80 7.19 50.63
C ASN A 126 2.61 5.90 50.40
N ASN A 127 1.94 4.75 50.46
CA ASN A 127 2.52 3.43 50.24
C ASN A 127 2.53 3.00 48.75
N ILE A 128 3.01 3.84 47.83
CA ILE A 128 3.50 3.31 46.54
C ILE A 128 4.90 2.75 46.81
N LYS A 129 4.95 1.54 47.35
CA LYS A 129 6.22 0.82 47.52
C LYS A 129 6.57 0.18 46.19
N SER A 130 7.78 0.43 45.69
CA SER A 130 8.33 -0.34 44.57
C SER A 130 8.19 -1.83 44.86
N ILE A 131 7.70 -2.60 43.88
CA ILE A 131 7.48 -4.04 44.01
C ILE A 131 8.74 -4.76 44.50
N GLY A 132 9.91 -4.36 43.99
CA GLY A 132 11.20 -4.92 44.40
C GLY A 132 11.53 -4.70 45.88
N LEU A 133 11.13 -3.56 46.46
CA LEU A 133 11.34 -3.30 47.89
C LEU A 133 10.40 -4.13 48.77
N VAL A 134 9.16 -4.35 48.34
CA VAL A 134 8.22 -5.22 49.05
C VAL A 134 8.70 -6.67 49.01
N VAL A 135 9.10 -7.16 47.84
CA VAL A 135 9.66 -8.51 47.66
C VAL A 135 10.91 -8.68 48.53
N LYS A 136 11.85 -7.73 48.50
CA LYS A 136 13.06 -7.78 49.34
C LYS A 136 12.73 -7.81 50.84
N LYS A 137 11.78 -6.98 51.30
CA LYS A 137 11.35 -6.97 52.72
C LYS A 137 10.65 -8.27 53.11
N CYS A 138 9.83 -8.83 52.22
CA CYS A 138 9.15 -10.11 52.40
C CYS A 138 10.15 -11.24 52.54
N TRP A 139 11.09 -11.35 51.59
CA TRP A 139 12.15 -12.34 51.60
C TRP A 139 12.99 -12.26 52.89
N ASN A 140 13.46 -11.06 53.25
CA ASN A 140 14.22 -10.86 54.49
C ASN A 140 13.42 -11.22 55.75
N GLY A 141 12.10 -10.95 55.74
CA GLY A 141 11.21 -11.33 56.84
C GLY A 141 11.04 -12.84 56.95
N LEU A 142 10.86 -13.55 55.83
CA LEU A 142 10.83 -15.01 55.76
C LEU A 142 12.13 -15.63 56.26
N THR A 143 13.29 -15.11 55.83
CA THR A 143 14.59 -15.60 56.29
C THR A 143 14.74 -15.44 57.81
N LYS A 144 14.29 -14.31 58.38
CA LYS A 144 14.30 -14.10 59.83
C LYS A 144 13.36 -15.06 60.56
N LEU A 145 12.14 -15.28 60.05
CA LEU A 145 11.22 -16.26 60.64
C LEU A 145 11.78 -17.68 60.60
N PHE A 146 12.42 -18.06 59.48
CA PHE A 146 13.08 -19.35 59.33
C PHE A 146 14.22 -19.53 60.34
N LEU A 147 15.09 -18.53 60.48
CA LEU A 147 16.17 -18.54 61.47
C LEU A 147 15.63 -18.62 62.91
N LEU A 148 14.57 -17.88 63.24
CA LEU A 148 13.92 -17.96 64.55
C LEU A 148 13.32 -19.35 64.81
N ALA A 149 12.69 -19.97 63.81
CA ALA A 149 12.17 -21.32 63.92
C ALA A 149 13.30 -22.35 64.12
N GLN A 150 14.43 -22.18 63.45
CA GLN A 150 15.62 -23.02 63.62
C GLN A 150 16.25 -22.86 65.02
N ASP A 151 16.36 -21.64 65.53
CA ASP A 151 16.86 -21.35 66.88
C ASP A 151 15.95 -21.93 67.98
N HIS A 152 14.63 -21.88 67.79
CA HIS A 152 13.68 -22.53 68.69
C HIS A 152 13.77 -24.07 68.64
N SER A 153 14.13 -24.64 67.48
CA SER A 153 14.41 -26.08 67.34
C SER A 153 15.75 -26.50 67.93
N ALA A 154 16.73 -25.60 68.03
CA ALA A 154 18.05 -25.90 68.60
C ALA A 154 18.08 -25.78 70.14
N LYS A 155 17.18 -24.99 70.73
CA LYS A 155 17.07 -24.79 72.19
C LYS A 155 16.26 -25.87 72.91
N ASN A 156 15.45 -26.63 72.18
CA ASN A 156 14.74 -27.79 72.71
C ASN A 156 15.42 -29.07 72.18
N THR A 157 15.89 -29.88 73.13
CA THR A 157 16.47 -31.24 73.03
C THR A 157 17.96 -31.43 72.66
N SER A 158 18.69 -31.91 73.70
CA SER A 158 19.52 -33.12 73.75
C SER A 158 19.86 -33.84 72.43
N ASN A 159 21.08 -34.38 72.40
CA ASN A 159 21.92 -34.82 71.28
C ASN A 159 21.36 -35.80 70.20
N ASP A 160 20.08 -36.13 70.14
CA ASP A 160 19.58 -37.17 69.22
C ASP A 160 19.07 -36.69 67.84
N ILE A 161 19.10 -35.38 67.53
CA ILE A 161 18.52 -34.84 66.27
C ILE A 161 19.58 -34.50 65.20
N ARG A 162 20.87 -34.79 65.43
CA ARG A 162 21.91 -34.54 64.39
C ARG A 162 21.84 -35.47 63.17
N GLN A 163 20.96 -36.48 63.17
CA GLN A 163 20.77 -37.39 62.03
C GLN A 163 19.56 -37.08 61.12
N ILE A 164 18.76 -36.04 61.40
CA ILE A 164 17.49 -35.80 60.67
C ILE A 164 17.57 -34.65 59.64
N PHE A 165 18.67 -33.88 59.60
CA PHE A 165 18.83 -32.80 58.61
C PHE A 165 20.13 -32.96 57.80
N PRO A 166 20.09 -33.56 56.60
CA PRO A 166 21.16 -33.36 55.63
C PRO A 166 21.11 -31.90 55.17
N ASN A 167 22.28 -31.27 55.18
CA ASN A 167 22.54 -29.93 54.70
C ASN A 167 21.92 -29.71 53.29
N PRO A 168 20.95 -28.79 53.08
CA PRO A 168 20.21 -28.70 51.82
C PRO A 168 21.00 -28.07 50.66
N PHE A 169 22.25 -27.66 50.89
CA PHE A 169 23.02 -26.88 49.91
C PHE A 169 23.86 -27.68 48.91
N ASN A 170 23.98 -29.01 49.02
CA ASN A 170 24.85 -29.78 48.10
C ASN A 170 24.13 -30.48 46.94
N ASN A 171 22.80 -30.60 46.93
CA ASN A 171 22.08 -31.37 45.91
C ASN A 171 21.20 -30.55 44.95
N VAL A 172 21.12 -29.23 45.10
CA VAL A 172 20.28 -28.37 44.22
C VAL A 172 20.89 -28.18 42.81
N GLN A 173 22.11 -28.66 42.54
CA GLN A 173 22.75 -28.48 41.23
C GLN A 173 22.53 -29.59 40.19
N LYS A 174 21.73 -30.64 40.45
CA LYS A 174 21.65 -31.76 39.49
C LYS A 174 20.31 -32.10 38.87
N GLU A 175 19.21 -31.43 39.21
CA GLU A 175 17.93 -31.68 38.54
C GLU A 175 17.24 -30.37 38.18
N THR A 176 17.71 -29.75 37.09
CA THR A 176 16.92 -28.79 36.32
C THR A 176 16.33 -29.51 35.11
N THR A 177 15.39 -30.42 35.36
CA THR A 177 14.41 -30.75 34.32
C THR A 177 13.26 -29.75 34.47
N ASN A 178 13.13 -28.90 33.46
CA ASN A 178 11.98 -28.04 33.25
C ASN A 178 10.71 -28.90 33.17
N GLN A 179 10.05 -29.12 34.29
CA GLN A 179 8.63 -29.45 34.34
C GLN A 179 7.91 -28.24 34.91
N ALA A 180 7.27 -27.49 34.04
CA ALA A 180 6.20 -26.57 34.43
C ALA A 180 5.12 -27.39 35.14
N SER A 181 5.00 -27.24 36.45
CA SER A 181 3.94 -27.84 37.23
C SER A 181 2.85 -26.80 37.44
N GLN A 182 1.65 -27.04 36.93
CA GLN A 182 0.45 -27.26 37.74
C GLN A 182 -0.81 -27.14 36.87
N THR A 183 -1.49 -28.28 36.69
CA THR A 183 -2.93 -28.36 36.43
C THR A 183 -3.62 -28.87 37.68
N THR A 184 -4.92 -28.56 37.80
CA THR A 184 -5.82 -28.66 38.96
C THR A 184 -6.13 -30.08 39.48
N GLU A 185 -5.41 -31.12 39.06
CA GLU A 185 -5.78 -32.52 39.36
C GLU A 185 -4.99 -33.19 40.50
N THR A 186 -4.11 -32.49 41.22
CA THR A 186 -3.33 -33.07 42.34
C THR A 186 -3.79 -32.62 43.73
N THR A 187 -5.08 -32.34 43.92
CA THR A 187 -5.63 -31.93 45.23
C THR A 187 -5.75 -33.08 46.24
N PHE A 188 -5.46 -34.33 45.87
CA PHE A 188 -5.42 -35.42 46.84
C PHE A 188 -4.14 -36.26 46.72
N ALA A 189 -3.32 -36.16 47.77
CA ALA A 189 -2.34 -37.15 48.21
C ALA A 189 -0.97 -37.24 47.50
N ILE A 190 -0.26 -36.13 47.25
CA ILE A 190 1.21 -36.10 47.40
C ILE A 190 1.61 -34.76 48.03
N ALA A 191 1.88 -34.76 49.33
CA ALA A 191 2.43 -33.59 49.99
C ALA A 191 3.83 -33.30 49.42
N CYS A 192 3.99 -32.16 48.76
CA CYS A 192 5.30 -31.56 48.55
C CYS A 192 6.08 -31.58 49.87
N SER A 193 7.40 -31.79 49.81
CA SER A 193 8.28 -31.90 50.99
C SER A 193 8.08 -30.73 51.96
N SER A 194 7.78 -29.53 51.45
CA SER A 194 7.45 -28.33 52.25
C SER A 194 6.14 -28.46 53.05
N CYS A 195 5.10 -29.10 52.48
CA CYS A 195 3.82 -29.33 53.17
C CYS A 195 3.93 -30.38 54.27
N LYS A 196 4.81 -31.38 54.10
CA LYS A 196 5.07 -32.42 55.13
C LYS A 196 5.73 -31.83 56.37
N VAL A 197 6.66 -30.90 56.18
CA VAL A 197 7.34 -30.18 57.29
C VAL A 197 6.34 -29.34 58.09
N PHE A 198 5.39 -28.68 57.44
CA PHE A 198 4.37 -27.87 58.12
C PHE A 198 3.40 -28.70 58.96
N GLN A 199 2.95 -29.86 58.45
CA GLN A 199 2.06 -30.76 59.20
C GLN A 199 2.73 -31.38 60.44
N LEU A 200 4.04 -31.66 60.39
CA LEU A 200 4.78 -32.20 61.53
C LEU A 200 4.91 -31.17 62.67
N ALA A 201 5.06 -29.88 62.33
CA ALA A 201 5.12 -28.81 63.33
C ALA A 201 3.80 -28.62 64.11
N LEU A 202 2.65 -28.85 63.46
CA LEU A 202 1.33 -28.74 64.10
C LEU A 202 1.04 -29.90 65.07
N SER A 203 1.48 -31.12 64.76
CA SER A 203 1.29 -32.28 65.63
C SER A 203 2.10 -32.21 66.93
N SER A 204 3.31 -31.62 66.92
CA SER A 204 4.10 -31.50 68.15
C SER A 204 3.49 -30.50 69.14
N LEU A 205 2.86 -29.44 68.65
CA LEU A 205 2.16 -28.44 69.46
C LEU A 205 0.96 -29.04 70.21
N SER A 206 0.24 -29.96 69.58
CA SER A 206 -0.91 -30.66 70.17
C SER A 206 -0.51 -31.58 71.34
N SER A 207 0.65 -32.20 71.29
CA SER A 207 1.10 -33.13 72.34
C SER A 207 1.50 -32.40 73.62
N LEU A 208 2.11 -31.22 73.50
CA LEU A 208 2.54 -30.39 74.63
C LEU A 208 1.37 -29.89 75.50
N ILE A 209 0.21 -29.68 74.88
CA ILE A 209 -1.01 -29.23 75.57
C ILE A 209 -1.63 -30.35 76.42
N LYS A 210 -1.42 -31.63 76.07
CA LYS A 210 -1.96 -32.77 76.82
C LYS A 210 -1.16 -33.08 78.09
N GLU A 211 0.14 -32.86 78.07
CA GLU A 211 1.05 -33.23 79.16
C GLU A 211 0.96 -32.29 80.37
N THR A 212 0.59 -31.03 80.12
CA THR A 212 0.45 -29.99 81.15
C THR A 212 -0.81 -30.14 82.01
N ASN A 213 -1.77 -30.99 81.63
CA ASN A 213 -3.06 -31.12 82.32
C ASN A 213 -3.12 -32.28 83.34
N ASN A 214 -2.17 -33.21 83.34
CA ASN A 214 -2.20 -34.42 84.20
C ASN A 214 -1.46 -34.29 85.53
N ASN A 215 -0.69 -33.22 85.76
CA ASN A 215 0.17 -33.08 86.94
C ASN A 215 -0.46 -32.38 88.16
N VAL A 216 -1.78 -32.15 88.18
CA VAL A 216 -2.42 -31.32 89.23
C VAL A 216 -3.12 -32.12 90.35
N ASN A 217 -3.29 -33.45 90.26
CA ASN A 217 -4.09 -34.19 91.26
C ASN A 217 -3.38 -35.42 91.86
N ARG A 218 -2.82 -35.29 93.07
CA ARG A 218 -2.89 -36.31 94.16
C ARG A 218 -2.06 -35.95 95.41
N THR A 219 -2.72 -35.81 96.55
CA THR A 219 -2.22 -36.16 97.90
C THR A 219 -3.40 -36.60 98.79
N ASN A 220 -3.22 -37.70 99.55
CA ASN A 220 -3.42 -37.79 101.03
C ASN A 220 -3.57 -39.25 101.52
N ALA A 221 -3.02 -39.47 102.72
CA ALA A 221 -2.80 -40.73 103.44
C ALA A 221 -3.89 -41.02 104.50
N ILE A 222 -3.98 -42.27 105.00
CA ILE A 222 -4.68 -42.63 106.26
C ILE A 222 -3.95 -43.80 106.94
N ASP A 223 -3.87 -43.74 108.28
CA ASP A 223 -3.19 -44.68 109.18
C ASP A 223 -4.08 -45.01 110.41
N THR A 224 -3.74 -46.09 111.14
CA THR A 224 -4.10 -46.46 112.55
C THR A 224 -5.54 -46.88 112.93
N HIS A 225 -5.85 -47.64 114.00
CA HIS A 225 -5.30 -48.78 114.78
C HIS A 225 -6.40 -49.20 115.80
N SER A 226 -6.33 -50.40 116.39
CA SER A 226 -7.38 -51.07 117.21
C SER A 226 -7.08 -51.06 118.73
N ILE A 227 -8.11 -51.12 119.61
CA ILE A 227 -7.98 -51.30 121.09
C ILE A 227 -9.06 -52.27 121.64
N TRP A 228 -8.64 -53.13 122.58
CA TRP A 228 -9.33 -54.26 123.24
C TRP A 228 -10.28 -53.88 124.41
N ILE A 229 -11.25 -54.75 124.73
CA ILE A 229 -12.32 -54.60 125.76
C ILE A 229 -12.37 -55.82 126.72
N SER A 230 -12.86 -55.60 127.95
CA SER A 230 -12.79 -56.43 129.18
C SER A 230 -14.06 -57.27 129.50
N GLU A 231 -13.91 -58.19 130.46
CA GLU A 231 -14.71 -59.40 130.77
C GLU A 231 -16.19 -59.18 131.20
N LYS A 232 -16.60 -57.96 131.59
CA LYS A 232 -18.02 -57.64 131.91
C LYS A 232 -18.87 -57.38 130.66
N ASP A 233 -18.24 -57.23 129.50
CA ASP A 233 -18.93 -57.13 128.23
C ASP A 233 -19.41 -58.49 127.71
N ILE A 234 -18.97 -59.62 128.26
CA ILE A 234 -19.22 -60.97 127.70
C ILE A 234 -20.70 -61.35 127.75
N ASP A 235 -21.46 -61.04 128.81
CA ASP A 235 -22.87 -61.45 128.90
C ASP A 235 -23.83 -60.54 128.10
N SER A 236 -23.57 -59.23 128.02
CA SER A 236 -24.26 -58.33 127.07
C SER A 236 -23.84 -58.63 125.62
N SER A 237 -22.61 -59.11 125.43
CA SER A 237 -22.08 -59.56 124.16
C SER A 237 -22.73 -60.86 123.70
N ILE A 238 -23.07 -61.82 124.58
CA ILE A 238 -23.77 -63.05 124.20
C ILE A 238 -25.18 -62.76 123.62
N GLU A 239 -25.95 -61.85 124.22
CA GLU A 239 -27.28 -61.49 123.70
C GLU A 239 -27.18 -60.65 122.41
N LYS A 240 -26.22 -59.73 122.32
CA LYS A 240 -25.87 -59.04 121.06
C LYS A 240 -25.40 -60.03 119.99
N HIS A 241 -24.63 -61.05 120.35
CA HIS A 241 -24.17 -62.10 119.44
C HIS A 241 -25.34 -62.94 118.93
N ARG A 242 -26.40 -63.15 119.72
CA ARG A 242 -27.61 -63.86 119.26
C ARG A 242 -28.39 -63.07 118.22
N ASP A 243 -28.56 -61.76 118.41
CA ASP A 243 -29.17 -60.88 117.41
C ASP A 243 -28.27 -60.69 116.19
N ILE A 244 -26.95 -60.62 116.38
CA ILE A 244 -25.96 -60.65 115.30
C ILE A 244 -26.09 -61.96 114.51
N LEU A 245 -26.26 -63.11 115.15
CA LEU A 245 -26.45 -64.39 114.46
C LEU A 245 -27.75 -64.45 113.66
N LYS A 246 -28.87 -63.91 114.17
CA LYS A 246 -30.11 -63.76 113.38
C LYS A 246 -29.93 -62.82 112.19
N ASN A 247 -29.26 -61.69 112.38
CA ASN A 247 -28.95 -60.74 111.31
C ASN A 247 -27.99 -61.33 110.28
N ILE A 248 -27.00 -62.12 110.71
CA ILE A 248 -26.10 -62.88 109.84
C ILE A 248 -26.90 -63.91 109.05
N GLN A 249 -27.83 -64.64 109.67
CA GLN A 249 -28.66 -65.62 108.99
C GLN A 249 -29.59 -64.98 107.95
N GLN A 250 -30.22 -63.85 108.28
CA GLN A 250 -31.01 -63.07 107.32
C GLN A 250 -30.13 -62.48 106.20
N SER A 251 -28.94 -61.99 106.53
CA SER A 251 -27.96 -61.49 105.57
C SER A 251 -27.51 -62.60 104.62
N PHE A 252 -27.28 -63.81 105.12
CA PHE A 252 -26.93 -64.98 104.32
C PHE A 252 -28.06 -65.37 103.37
N GLN A 253 -29.31 -65.29 103.82
CA GLN A 253 -30.49 -65.53 102.98
C GLN A 253 -30.63 -64.47 101.87
N ASN A 254 -30.38 -63.20 102.20
CA ASN A 254 -30.35 -62.11 101.22
C ASN A 254 -29.22 -62.31 100.21
N LEU A 255 -28.01 -62.68 100.67
CA LEU A 255 -26.87 -63.02 99.82
C LEU A 255 -27.16 -64.20 98.89
N MET A 256 -27.88 -65.22 99.35
CA MET A 256 -28.31 -66.35 98.51
C MET A 256 -29.31 -65.90 97.45
N ASN A 257 -30.25 -65.03 97.79
CA ASN A 257 -31.19 -64.45 96.83
C ASN A 257 -30.48 -63.56 95.80
N ASP A 258 -29.51 -62.75 96.22
CA ASP A 258 -28.75 -61.89 95.33
C ASP A 258 -27.80 -62.69 94.44
N LYS A 259 -27.18 -63.76 94.96
CA LYS A 259 -26.45 -64.74 94.15
C LYS A 259 -27.35 -65.33 93.06
N GLN A 260 -28.59 -65.67 93.37
CA GLN A 260 -29.54 -66.20 92.39
C GLN A 260 -29.90 -65.14 91.33
N LYS A 261 -30.18 -63.89 91.72
CA LYS A 261 -30.45 -62.79 90.78
C LYS A 261 -29.28 -62.52 89.86
N LEU A 262 -28.06 -62.48 90.40
CA LEU A 262 -26.83 -62.29 89.63
C LEU A 262 -26.59 -63.45 88.67
N THR A 263 -26.89 -64.69 89.09
CA THR A 263 -26.78 -65.87 88.21
C THR A 263 -27.77 -65.77 87.04
N ASN A 264 -29.00 -65.33 87.28
CA ASN A 264 -29.99 -65.12 86.22
C ASN A 264 -29.61 -63.96 85.29
N ALA A 265 -29.08 -62.86 85.82
CA ALA A 265 -28.59 -61.73 85.04
C ALA A 265 -27.37 -62.10 84.18
N ALA A 266 -26.46 -62.92 84.70
CA ALA A 266 -25.32 -63.44 83.96
C ALA A 266 -25.76 -64.30 82.76
N LYS A 267 -26.71 -65.23 82.97
CA LYS A 267 -27.29 -66.04 81.88
C LYS A 267 -27.99 -65.18 80.82
N LEU A 268 -28.69 -64.12 81.23
CA LEU A 268 -29.32 -63.19 80.28
C LEU A 268 -28.27 -62.42 79.47
N HIS A 269 -27.19 -61.97 80.10
CA HIS A 269 -26.08 -61.31 79.41
C HIS A 269 -25.37 -62.24 78.42
N GLU A 270 -25.16 -63.50 78.79
CA GLU A 270 -24.56 -64.52 77.93
C GLU A 270 -25.41 -64.76 76.67
N ASN A 271 -26.73 -64.92 76.82
CA ASN A 271 -27.66 -65.02 75.69
C ASN A 271 -27.63 -63.77 74.79
N ASN A 272 -27.57 -62.57 75.38
CA ASN A 272 -27.47 -61.32 74.62
C ASN A 272 -26.14 -61.20 73.86
N LEU A 273 -25.05 -61.71 74.42
CA LEU A 273 -23.74 -61.72 73.78
C LEU A 273 -23.74 -62.66 72.57
N GLN A 274 -24.29 -63.87 72.73
CA GLN A 274 -24.47 -64.84 71.65
C GLN A 274 -25.30 -64.26 70.50
N ASN A 275 -26.39 -63.55 70.81
CA ASN A 275 -27.23 -62.90 69.80
C ASN A 275 -26.48 -61.80 69.03
N LYS A 276 -25.65 -61.00 69.73
CA LYS A 276 -24.81 -59.98 69.08
C LYS A 276 -23.74 -60.60 68.20
N GLU A 277 -23.09 -61.68 68.63
CA GLU A 277 -22.12 -62.40 67.81
C GLU A 277 -22.76 -62.96 66.53
N ASN A 278 -23.95 -63.53 66.63
CA ASN A 278 -24.72 -63.99 65.46
C ASN A 278 -25.03 -62.86 64.48
N LEU A 279 -25.38 -61.67 64.99
CA LEU A 279 -25.63 -60.48 64.16
C LEU A 279 -24.35 -59.97 63.50
N ILE A 280 -23.23 -59.91 64.24
CA ILE A 280 -21.92 -59.53 63.70
C ILE A 280 -21.51 -60.48 62.57
N ASN A 281 -21.71 -61.79 62.75
CA ASN A 281 -21.39 -62.78 61.72
C ASN A 281 -22.27 -62.64 60.47
N LYS A 282 -23.56 -62.28 60.63
CA LYS A 282 -24.43 -61.96 59.48
C LYS A 282 -23.96 -60.71 58.73
N LEU A 283 -23.64 -59.64 59.46
CA LEU A 283 -23.16 -58.39 58.87
C LEU A 283 -21.81 -58.57 58.16
N LYS A 284 -20.89 -59.37 58.71
CA LYS A 284 -19.62 -59.71 58.05
C LYS A 284 -19.84 -60.40 56.71
N LYS A 285 -20.68 -61.45 56.68
CA LYS A 285 -21.01 -62.15 55.42
C LYS A 285 -21.62 -61.21 54.38
N GLN A 286 -22.48 -60.28 54.81
CA GLN A 286 -23.10 -59.31 53.91
C GLN A 286 -22.07 -58.30 53.38
N LEU A 287 -21.11 -57.89 54.22
CA LEU A 287 -20.00 -57.04 53.82
C LEU A 287 -19.10 -57.72 52.79
N ASP A 288 -18.82 -59.01 52.96
CA ASP A 288 -18.00 -59.80 52.04
C ASP A 288 -18.67 -59.92 50.65
N ILE A 289 -19.97 -60.28 50.62
CA ILE A 289 -20.75 -60.34 49.36
C ILE A 289 -20.78 -58.98 48.67
N ASN A 290 -21.02 -57.90 49.43
CA ASN A 290 -21.01 -56.55 48.87
C ASN A 290 -19.61 -56.19 48.32
N GLY A 291 -18.54 -56.55 49.02
CA GLY A 291 -17.17 -56.34 48.57
C GLY A 291 -16.86 -57.06 47.25
N GLU A 292 -17.31 -58.30 47.09
CA GLU A 292 -17.16 -59.08 45.86
C GLU A 292 -17.92 -58.44 44.69
N THR A 293 -19.19 -58.08 44.89
CA THR A 293 -20.00 -57.42 43.84
C THR A 293 -19.44 -56.06 43.41
N PHE A 294 -18.91 -55.26 44.34
CA PHE A 294 -18.23 -54.00 43.99
C PHE A 294 -16.95 -54.26 43.19
N ASN A 295 -16.15 -55.26 43.57
CA ASN A 295 -14.93 -55.62 42.83
C ASN A 295 -15.23 -56.09 41.41
N GLU A 296 -16.29 -56.87 41.19
CA GLU A 296 -16.73 -57.27 39.85
C GLU A 296 -17.16 -56.05 39.01
N LYS A 297 -17.89 -55.12 39.60
CA LYS A 297 -18.32 -53.89 38.93
C LYS A 297 -17.12 -53.01 38.55
N ILE A 298 -16.11 -52.90 39.43
CA ILE A 298 -14.86 -52.20 39.13
C ILE A 298 -14.15 -52.84 37.93
N LYS A 299 -13.99 -54.18 37.92
CA LYS A 299 -13.37 -54.89 36.80
C LYS A 299 -14.13 -54.68 35.47
N SER A 300 -15.46 -54.67 35.51
CA SER A 300 -16.27 -54.37 34.33
C SER A 300 -16.02 -52.95 33.81
N LEU A 301 -16.06 -51.96 34.70
CA LEU A 301 -15.83 -50.55 34.34
C LEU A 301 -14.41 -50.32 33.81
N GLU A 302 -13.40 -51.00 34.35
CA GLU A 302 -12.02 -50.95 33.84
C GLU A 302 -11.90 -51.53 32.42
N SER A 303 -12.61 -52.63 32.14
CA SER A 303 -12.67 -53.23 30.80
C SER A 303 -13.32 -52.29 29.80
N ASP A 304 -14.45 -51.67 30.16
CA ASP A 304 -15.17 -50.75 29.28
C ASP A 304 -14.38 -49.46 29.06
N LYS A 305 -13.71 -48.94 30.08
CA LYS A 305 -12.79 -47.80 29.95
C LYS A 305 -11.69 -48.09 28.93
N LYS A 306 -11.05 -49.27 29.01
CA LYS A 306 -10.01 -49.67 28.05
C LYS A 306 -10.53 -49.74 26.62
N LYS A 307 -11.72 -50.31 26.41
CA LYS A 307 -12.35 -50.36 25.07
C LYS A 307 -12.60 -48.97 24.51
N LEU A 308 -13.14 -48.07 25.34
CA LEU A 308 -13.46 -46.70 24.92
C LEU A 308 -12.20 -45.88 24.63
N GLU A 309 -11.11 -46.11 25.38
CA GLU A 309 -9.79 -45.53 25.10
C GLU A 309 -9.22 -46.03 23.77
N THR A 310 -9.32 -47.33 23.48
CA THR A 310 -8.86 -47.90 22.19
C THR A 310 -9.69 -47.37 21.01
N GLU A 311 -11.02 -47.33 21.12
CA GLU A 311 -11.90 -46.81 20.07
C GLU A 311 -11.62 -45.33 19.80
N LYS A 312 -11.42 -44.53 20.85
CA LYS A 312 -11.08 -43.11 20.71
C LYS A 312 -9.71 -42.93 20.05
N SER A 313 -8.72 -43.76 20.40
CA SER A 313 -7.41 -43.75 19.75
C SER A 313 -7.50 -44.09 18.26
N ASP A 314 -8.26 -45.11 17.90
CA ASP A 314 -8.44 -45.54 16.50
C ASP A 314 -9.19 -44.48 15.68
N GLN A 315 -10.22 -43.84 16.26
CA GLN A 315 -10.92 -42.72 15.63
C GLN A 315 -10.00 -41.51 15.39
N MET A 316 -9.12 -41.20 16.35
CA MET A 316 -8.15 -40.11 16.20
C MET A 316 -7.15 -40.42 15.08
N LEU A 317 -6.66 -41.66 15.00
CA LEU A 317 -5.72 -42.10 13.97
C LEU A 317 -6.37 -42.13 12.57
N ALA A 318 -7.65 -42.50 12.47
CA ALA A 318 -8.43 -42.42 11.24
C ALA A 318 -8.58 -40.97 10.75
N LYS A 319 -8.93 -40.03 11.66
CA LYS A 319 -9.03 -38.60 11.33
C LYS A 319 -7.68 -38.00 10.94
N GLU A 320 -6.60 -38.38 11.62
CA GLU A 320 -5.25 -37.94 11.26
C GLU A 320 -4.87 -38.37 9.84
N LYS A 321 -5.18 -39.63 9.48
CA LYS A 321 -4.95 -40.16 8.13
C LYS A 321 -5.78 -39.43 7.07
N GLU A 322 -7.03 -39.11 7.38
CA GLU A 322 -7.91 -38.33 6.49
C GLU A 322 -7.37 -36.91 6.26
N LEU A 323 -7.02 -36.19 7.35
CA LEU A 323 -6.44 -34.86 7.28
C LEU A 323 -5.12 -34.84 6.49
N LYS A 324 -4.28 -35.86 6.67
CA LYS A 324 -3.04 -36.02 5.90
C LYS A 324 -3.32 -36.24 4.41
N GLY A 325 -4.32 -37.07 4.08
CA GLY A 325 -4.76 -37.30 2.71
C GLY A 325 -5.30 -36.04 2.03
N LEU A 326 -6.04 -35.21 2.77
CA LEU A 326 -6.47 -33.88 2.30
C LEU A 326 -5.24 -32.98 2.09
N LEU A 327 -4.35 -32.85 3.08
CA LEU A 327 -3.15 -32.02 2.97
C LEU A 327 -2.32 -32.33 1.72
N ASP A 328 -2.13 -33.62 1.41
CA ASP A 328 -1.38 -34.06 0.22
C ASP A 328 -2.13 -33.79 -1.09
N ARG A 329 -3.47 -33.74 -1.08
CA ARG A 329 -4.28 -33.29 -2.23
C ARG A 329 -4.10 -31.79 -2.47
N TRP A 330 -4.27 -30.97 -1.44
CA TRP A 330 -4.11 -29.52 -1.53
C TRP A 330 -2.68 -29.12 -1.93
N LYS A 331 -1.65 -29.81 -1.45
CA LYS A 331 -0.27 -29.61 -1.89
C LYS A 331 -0.07 -29.86 -3.38
N ARG A 332 -0.69 -30.92 -3.92
CA ARG A 332 -0.62 -31.21 -5.37
C ARG A 332 -1.32 -30.16 -6.20
N GLU A 333 -2.50 -29.71 -5.77
CA GLU A 333 -3.26 -28.66 -6.46
C GLU A 333 -2.52 -27.32 -6.46
N ILE A 334 -1.92 -26.93 -5.33
CA ILE A 334 -1.04 -25.74 -5.26
C ILE A 334 0.13 -25.85 -6.23
N GLU A 335 0.77 -27.02 -6.32
CA GLU A 335 1.92 -27.19 -7.20
C GLU A 335 1.53 -27.16 -8.69
N GLU A 336 0.35 -27.68 -9.03
CA GLU A 336 -0.18 -27.58 -10.40
C GLU A 336 -0.54 -26.14 -10.77
N LEU A 337 -1.19 -25.40 -9.86
CA LEU A 337 -1.49 -23.97 -10.06
C LEU A 337 -0.22 -23.13 -10.22
N LYS A 338 0.87 -23.46 -9.52
CA LYS A 338 2.17 -22.79 -9.71
C LYS A 338 2.74 -23.06 -11.10
N LYS A 339 2.67 -24.30 -11.61
CA LYS A 339 3.11 -24.61 -12.98
C LYS A 339 2.30 -23.84 -14.00
N GLU A 340 0.97 -23.78 -13.86
CA GLU A 340 0.13 -22.97 -14.73
C GLU A 340 0.49 -21.49 -14.68
N LEU A 341 0.76 -20.96 -13.48
CA LEU A 341 1.15 -19.57 -13.30
C LEU A 341 2.47 -19.27 -14.02
N THR A 342 3.51 -20.09 -13.80
CA THR A 342 4.81 -19.92 -14.48
C THR A 342 4.70 -20.03 -16.01
N LEU A 343 3.83 -20.90 -16.52
CA LEU A 343 3.55 -21.01 -17.94
C LEU A 343 2.89 -19.74 -18.48
N LYS A 344 1.88 -19.21 -17.78
CA LYS A 344 1.20 -17.95 -18.12
C LYS A 344 2.17 -16.75 -18.06
N GLU A 345 3.05 -16.68 -17.06
CA GLU A 345 4.09 -15.65 -16.95
C GLU A 345 5.06 -15.69 -18.13
N SER A 346 5.52 -16.89 -18.52
CA SER A 346 6.40 -17.05 -19.69
C SER A 346 5.72 -16.63 -21.00
N PHE A 347 4.41 -16.86 -21.12
CA PHE A 347 3.62 -16.45 -22.27
C PHE A 347 3.43 -14.94 -22.33
N ILE A 348 3.11 -14.30 -21.19
CA ILE A 348 3.04 -12.84 -21.07
C ILE A 348 4.38 -12.21 -21.44
N HIS A 349 5.50 -12.79 -21.00
CA HIS A 349 6.83 -12.31 -21.36
C HIS A 349 7.09 -12.38 -22.88
N LYS A 350 6.69 -13.48 -23.54
CA LYS A 350 6.78 -13.61 -25.00
C LYS A 350 5.95 -12.53 -25.72
N LEU A 351 4.68 -12.39 -25.35
CA LEU A 351 3.82 -11.33 -25.90
C LEU A 351 4.40 -9.94 -25.65
N GLY A 352 4.94 -9.68 -24.46
CA GLY A 352 5.61 -8.41 -24.16
C GLY A 352 6.80 -8.13 -25.07
N SER A 353 7.60 -9.15 -25.40
CA SER A 353 8.71 -9.01 -26.35
C SER A 353 8.25 -8.75 -27.79
N GLU A 354 7.16 -9.40 -28.23
CA GLU A 354 6.55 -9.17 -29.55
C GLU A 354 5.98 -7.76 -29.68
N VAL A 355 5.23 -7.30 -28.66
CA VAL A 355 4.67 -5.94 -28.62
C VAL A 355 5.79 -4.89 -28.68
N ASN A 356 6.88 -5.09 -27.92
CA ASN A 356 8.04 -4.19 -27.97
C ASN A 356 8.71 -4.18 -29.35
N GLY A 357 8.79 -5.34 -30.02
CA GLY A 357 9.28 -5.45 -31.39
C GLY A 357 8.42 -4.66 -32.38
N LEU A 358 7.11 -4.91 -32.37
CA LEU A 358 6.14 -4.21 -33.23
C LEU A 358 6.13 -2.69 -32.96
N GLN A 359 6.26 -2.27 -31.70
CA GLN A 359 6.32 -0.85 -31.36
C GLN A 359 7.59 -0.19 -31.90
N LYS A 360 8.71 -0.92 -31.95
CA LYS A 360 9.94 -0.44 -32.58
C LYS A 360 9.77 -0.31 -34.09
N GLU A 361 9.21 -1.32 -34.75
CA GLU A 361 8.93 -1.29 -36.20
C GLU A 361 7.98 -0.16 -36.57
N LEU A 362 6.94 0.09 -35.77
CA LEU A 362 6.01 1.20 -35.98
C LEU A 362 6.73 2.55 -35.93
N LYS A 363 7.56 2.78 -34.91
CA LYS A 363 8.36 4.03 -34.80
C LYS A 363 9.33 4.20 -35.97
N GLU A 364 9.97 3.12 -36.42
CA GLU A 364 10.85 3.16 -37.59
C GLU A 364 10.06 3.50 -38.87
N ASN A 365 8.86 2.94 -39.04
CA ASN A 365 8.00 3.23 -40.18
C ASN A 365 7.46 4.67 -40.16
N GLU A 366 7.07 5.18 -38.99
CA GLU A 366 6.68 6.58 -38.82
C GLU A 366 7.83 7.53 -39.17
N ALA A 367 9.06 7.23 -38.73
CA ALA A 367 10.24 8.01 -39.09
C ALA A 367 10.52 7.99 -40.59
N ARG A 368 10.37 6.83 -41.26
CA ARG A 368 10.49 6.72 -42.73
C ARG A 368 9.42 7.55 -43.44
N LYS A 369 8.17 7.48 -42.98
CA LYS A 369 7.05 8.27 -43.52
C LYS A 369 7.31 9.77 -43.38
N MET A 370 7.83 10.23 -42.25
CA MET A 370 8.17 11.65 -42.05
C MET A 370 9.25 12.10 -43.04
N LYS A 371 10.35 11.35 -43.17
CA LYS A 371 11.41 11.66 -44.14
C LYS A 371 10.89 11.73 -45.58
N LEU A 372 10.09 10.75 -45.98
CA LEU A 372 9.50 10.72 -47.31
C LEU A 372 8.55 11.92 -47.54
N SER A 373 7.77 12.30 -46.53
CA SER A 373 6.91 13.49 -46.58
C SER A 373 7.72 14.79 -46.73
N GLU A 374 8.84 14.93 -46.02
CA GLU A 374 9.76 16.07 -46.17
C GLU A 374 10.39 16.12 -47.57
N GLU A 375 10.81 14.97 -48.10
CA GLU A 375 11.31 14.85 -49.48
C GLU A 375 10.24 15.26 -50.51
N PHE A 376 8.99 14.82 -50.34
CA PHE A 376 7.89 15.25 -51.21
C PHE A 376 7.62 16.76 -51.12
N GLN A 377 7.62 17.34 -49.92
CA GLN A 377 7.42 18.78 -49.75
C GLN A 377 8.54 19.60 -50.39
N THR A 378 9.80 19.18 -50.21
CA THR A 378 10.95 19.86 -50.84
C THR A 378 10.90 19.76 -52.36
N ASN A 379 10.51 18.60 -52.91
CA ASN A 379 10.33 18.42 -54.35
C ASN A 379 9.18 19.26 -54.91
N LEU A 380 8.04 19.35 -54.21
CA LEU A 380 6.93 20.23 -54.59
C LEU A 380 7.35 21.70 -54.59
N LYS A 381 8.13 22.13 -53.60
CA LYS A 381 8.66 23.50 -53.56
C LYS A 381 9.55 23.80 -54.76
N LYS A 382 10.51 22.90 -55.08
CA LYS A 382 11.36 23.04 -56.28
C LYS A 382 10.56 23.07 -57.57
N LEU A 383 9.54 22.21 -57.70
CA LEU A 383 8.68 22.17 -58.88
C LEU A 383 7.88 23.47 -59.04
N ASN A 384 7.36 24.01 -57.94
CA ASN A 384 6.67 25.30 -57.95
C ASN A 384 7.61 26.47 -58.30
N GLU A 385 8.84 26.45 -57.80
CA GLU A 385 9.88 27.43 -58.18
C GLU A 385 10.22 27.36 -59.67
N HIS A 386 10.37 26.15 -60.22
CA HIS A 386 10.59 25.93 -61.65
C HIS A 386 9.40 26.40 -62.49
N LEU A 387 8.17 26.14 -62.05
CA LEU A 387 6.96 26.60 -62.74
C LEU A 387 6.85 28.13 -62.70
N ALA A 388 7.16 28.77 -61.56
CA ALA A 388 7.21 30.21 -61.44
C ALA A 388 8.28 30.84 -62.37
N ALA A 389 9.44 30.22 -62.49
CA ALA A 389 10.48 30.66 -63.42
C ALA A 389 10.03 30.53 -64.89
N ALA A 390 9.51 29.36 -65.28
CA ALA A 390 9.03 29.12 -66.64
C ALA A 390 7.88 30.08 -67.03
N THR A 391 6.96 30.36 -66.10
CA THR A 391 5.87 31.33 -66.34
C THR A 391 6.39 32.76 -66.46
N ALA A 392 7.43 33.15 -65.72
CA ALA A 392 8.05 34.46 -65.87
C ALA A 392 8.76 34.59 -67.22
N ASP A 393 9.45 33.55 -67.68
CA ASP A 393 10.12 33.55 -68.98
C ASP A 393 9.12 33.54 -70.15
N LEU A 394 8.00 32.81 -70.03
CA LEU A 394 6.90 32.91 -70.99
C LEU A 394 6.34 34.34 -71.08
N LYS A 395 6.14 35.03 -69.95
CA LYS A 395 5.70 36.44 -69.95
C LYS A 395 6.69 37.36 -70.65
N LYS A 396 7.99 37.18 -70.44
CA LYS A 396 9.02 37.97 -71.14
C LYS A 396 8.98 37.71 -72.64
N ALA A 397 8.85 36.45 -73.06
CA ALA A 397 8.73 36.09 -74.47
C ALA A 397 7.46 36.69 -75.10
N ASP A 398 6.33 36.67 -74.40
CA ASP A 398 5.09 37.31 -74.84
C ASP A 398 5.25 38.83 -74.99
N GLU A 399 5.94 39.51 -74.06
CA GLU A 399 6.25 40.94 -74.17
C GLU A 399 7.17 41.25 -75.36
N GLU A 400 8.17 40.40 -75.64
CA GLU A 400 9.04 40.53 -76.81
C GLU A 400 8.27 40.32 -78.12
N ILE A 401 7.42 39.29 -78.18
CA ILE A 401 6.53 39.05 -79.32
C ILE A 401 5.59 40.25 -79.52
N ALA A 402 5.04 40.83 -78.44
CA ALA A 402 4.20 42.02 -78.55
C ALA A 402 4.98 43.23 -79.09
N LYS A 403 6.23 43.45 -78.65
CA LYS A 403 7.11 44.49 -79.21
C LYS A 403 7.41 44.26 -80.68
N GLU A 404 7.72 43.04 -81.09
CA GLU A 404 7.96 42.71 -82.50
C GLU A 404 6.69 42.86 -83.36
N ARG A 405 5.52 42.48 -82.84
CA ARG A 405 4.23 42.75 -83.51
C ARG A 405 4.01 44.24 -83.75
N LEU A 406 4.29 45.08 -82.75
CA LEU A 406 4.19 46.55 -82.90
C LEU A 406 5.19 47.09 -83.93
N LYS A 407 6.44 46.59 -83.95
CA LYS A 407 7.43 46.97 -84.98
C LYS A 407 6.97 46.56 -86.37
N HIS A 408 6.47 45.34 -86.54
CA HIS A 408 5.91 44.86 -87.80
C HIS A 408 4.71 45.70 -88.25
N GLN A 409 3.84 46.10 -87.32
CA GLN A 409 2.70 46.97 -87.62
C GLN A 409 3.18 48.35 -88.10
N LEU A 410 4.12 48.99 -87.39
CA LEU A 410 4.71 50.27 -87.81
C LEU A 410 5.41 50.17 -89.17
N PHE A 411 6.09 49.06 -89.44
CA PHE A 411 6.72 48.80 -90.73
C PHE A 411 5.68 48.67 -91.84
N ASN A 412 4.58 47.95 -91.59
CA ASN A 412 3.46 47.82 -92.53
C ASN A 412 2.77 49.17 -92.79
N ASP A 413 2.57 50.00 -91.76
CA ASP A 413 2.03 51.36 -91.91
C ASP A 413 2.99 52.24 -92.74
N GLY A 414 4.30 52.06 -92.55
CA GLY A 414 5.34 52.70 -93.36
C GLY A 414 5.29 52.27 -94.83
N LEU A 415 5.16 50.96 -95.09
CA LEU A 415 4.97 50.42 -96.44
C LEU A 415 3.69 50.93 -97.09
N SER A 416 2.57 50.94 -96.37
CA SER A 416 1.29 51.49 -96.84
C SER A 416 1.41 52.97 -97.23
N ASN A 417 2.06 53.78 -96.39
CA ASN A 417 2.35 55.18 -96.72
C ASN A 417 3.26 55.34 -97.95
N LEU A 418 4.24 54.44 -98.11
CA LEU A 418 5.13 54.45 -99.28
C LEU A 418 4.36 54.06 -100.55
N GLN A 419 3.50 53.05 -100.47
CA GLN A 419 2.59 52.62 -101.52
C GLN A 419 1.70 53.79 -101.96
N GLN A 420 1.05 54.48 -101.01
CA GLN A 420 0.23 55.67 -101.32
C GLN A 420 1.03 56.79 -102.00
N LYS A 421 2.29 56.99 -101.63
CA LYS A 421 3.17 57.97 -102.30
C LYS A 421 3.50 57.54 -103.73
N TYR A 422 3.78 56.25 -103.92
CA TYR A 422 4.02 55.66 -105.24
C TYR A 422 2.80 55.81 -106.14
N ASP A 423 1.60 55.51 -105.63
CA ASP A 423 0.33 55.67 -106.37
C ASP A 423 0.08 57.14 -106.76
N LYS A 424 0.34 58.09 -105.86
CA LYS A 424 0.27 59.54 -106.17
C LYS A 424 1.26 59.98 -107.24
N LEU A 425 2.47 59.40 -107.24
CA LEU A 425 3.49 59.66 -108.25
C LEU A 425 3.04 59.14 -109.62
N ILE A 426 2.48 57.92 -109.67
CA ILE A 426 1.86 57.36 -110.89
C ILE A 426 0.77 58.29 -111.40
N GLN A 427 -0.18 58.68 -110.54
CA GLN A 427 -1.26 59.59 -110.92
C GLN A 427 -0.74 60.90 -111.52
N ARG A 428 0.32 61.46 -110.95
CA ARG A 428 0.95 62.68 -111.45
C ARG A 428 1.66 62.46 -112.80
N LEU A 429 2.22 61.28 -113.01
CA LEU A 429 2.81 60.85 -114.28
C LEU A 429 1.73 60.76 -115.36
N ASP A 430 0.56 60.19 -115.02
CA ASP A 430 -0.59 60.12 -115.91
C ASP A 430 -1.15 61.51 -116.26
N GLU A 431 -1.23 62.43 -115.29
CA GLU A 431 -1.58 63.84 -115.51
C GLU A 431 -0.59 64.55 -116.45
N PHE A 432 0.71 64.25 -116.32
CA PHE A 432 1.71 64.81 -117.22
C PHE A 432 1.60 64.21 -118.62
N ASN A 433 1.34 62.92 -118.74
CA ASN A 433 1.12 62.26 -120.03
C ASN A 433 -0.10 62.84 -120.74
N THR A 434 -1.24 63.00 -120.05
CA THR A 434 -2.43 63.64 -120.61
C THR A 434 -2.16 65.09 -121.03
N LYS A 435 -1.45 65.88 -120.22
CA LYS A 435 -1.04 67.23 -120.63
C LYS A 435 -0.15 67.23 -121.87
N ASN A 436 0.76 66.27 -121.98
CA ASN A 436 1.66 66.16 -123.12
C ASN A 436 0.90 65.76 -124.40
N GLU A 437 -0.04 64.82 -124.29
CA GLU A 437 -0.97 64.48 -125.37
C GLU A 437 -1.79 65.70 -125.81
N ASP A 438 -2.32 66.47 -124.85
CA ASP A 438 -3.11 67.66 -125.11
C ASP A 438 -2.27 68.76 -125.80
N LEU A 439 -1.00 68.92 -125.40
CA LEU A 439 -0.04 69.79 -126.07
C LEU A 439 0.27 69.32 -127.49
N VAL A 440 0.44 68.02 -127.72
CA VAL A 440 0.65 67.45 -129.07
C VAL A 440 -0.56 67.73 -129.97
N VAL A 441 -1.78 67.59 -129.46
CA VAL A 441 -3.01 67.92 -130.21
C VAL A 441 -3.07 69.41 -130.54
N ARG A 442 -2.74 70.29 -129.59
CA ARG A 442 -2.68 71.75 -129.84
C ARG A 442 -1.62 72.12 -130.86
N LEU A 443 -0.46 71.45 -130.82
CA LEU A 443 0.63 71.68 -131.76
C LEU A 443 0.22 71.27 -133.18
N LYS A 444 -0.41 70.10 -133.35
CA LYS A 444 -0.98 69.68 -134.63
C LYS A 444 -1.99 70.70 -135.20
N ARG A 445 -2.92 71.18 -134.38
CA ARG A 445 -3.88 72.23 -134.82
C ARG A 445 -3.18 73.54 -135.21
N SER A 446 -2.09 73.90 -134.54
CA SER A 446 -1.28 75.08 -134.88
C SER A 446 -0.52 74.87 -136.19
N GLU A 447 0.00 73.67 -136.42
CA GLU A 447 0.67 73.31 -137.66
C GLU A 447 -0.31 73.32 -138.84
N GLU A 448 -1.52 72.75 -138.68
CA GLU A 448 -2.61 72.83 -139.66
C GLU A 448 -2.97 74.28 -140.01
N LYS A 449 -3.09 75.16 -139.00
CA LYS A 449 -3.29 76.60 -139.22
C LYS A 449 -2.13 77.27 -139.96
N ASN A 450 -0.89 76.86 -139.68
CA ASN A 450 0.28 77.36 -140.40
C ASN A 450 0.31 76.89 -141.86
N VAL A 451 -0.12 75.66 -142.14
CA VAL A 451 -0.29 75.16 -143.51
C VAL A 451 -1.35 75.99 -144.23
N GLN A 452 -2.51 76.24 -143.62
CA GLN A 452 -3.54 77.12 -144.19
C GLN A 452 -3.02 78.54 -144.44
N ASN A 453 -2.29 79.13 -143.49
CA ASN A 453 -1.70 80.46 -143.67
C ASN A 453 -0.66 80.49 -144.80
N ASN A 454 0.13 79.43 -144.96
CA ASN A 454 1.09 79.30 -146.05
C ASN A 454 0.40 79.15 -147.42
N GLU A 455 -0.71 78.43 -147.49
CA GLU A 455 -1.53 78.33 -148.71
C GLU A 455 -2.11 79.70 -149.10
N ILE A 456 -2.65 80.45 -148.13
CA ILE A 456 -3.13 81.83 -148.33
C ILE A 456 -2.01 82.75 -148.80
N LEU A 457 -0.81 82.65 -148.22
CA LEU A 457 0.37 83.41 -148.65
C LEU A 457 0.80 83.05 -150.08
N SER A 458 0.68 81.79 -150.48
CA SER A 458 0.97 81.37 -151.86
C SER A 458 -0.04 81.95 -152.85
N ALA A 459 -1.33 81.98 -152.49
CA ALA A 459 -2.40 82.57 -153.30
C ALA A 459 -2.24 84.10 -153.43
N LEU A 460 -1.81 84.77 -152.37
CA LEU A 460 -1.49 86.21 -152.39
C LEU A 460 -0.25 86.51 -153.24
N ARG A 461 0.78 85.65 -153.21
CA ARG A 461 1.96 85.77 -154.08
C ARG A 461 1.60 85.60 -155.55
N ALA A 462 0.69 84.68 -155.89
CA ALA A 462 0.21 84.52 -157.27
C ALA A 462 -0.51 85.77 -157.79
N LYS A 463 -1.36 86.40 -156.95
CA LYS A 463 -2.03 87.67 -157.28
C LYS A 463 -1.07 88.86 -157.44
N LEU A 464 0.06 88.85 -156.75
CA LEU A 464 1.10 89.89 -156.85
C LEU A 464 1.85 89.82 -158.19
N VAL A 465 2.19 88.61 -158.63
CA VAL A 465 2.84 88.36 -159.94
C VAL A 465 1.92 88.77 -161.11
N GLU A 466 0.61 88.61 -160.95
CA GLU A 466 -0.38 89.04 -161.94
C GLU A 466 -0.49 90.58 -162.05
N LYS A 467 -0.36 91.29 -160.92
CA LYS A 467 -0.31 92.75 -160.88
C LYS A 467 1.00 93.34 -161.44
N GLU A 468 2.14 92.68 -161.23
CA GLU A 468 3.42 93.11 -161.81
C GLU A 468 3.42 93.04 -163.35
N LYS A 469 2.74 92.06 -163.96
CA LYS A 469 2.58 91.98 -165.42
C LYS A 469 1.67 93.08 -166.00
N TYR A 470 0.75 93.63 -165.23
CA TYR A 470 -0.13 94.72 -165.66
C TYR A 470 0.57 96.10 -165.62
N LEU A 471 1.56 96.28 -164.73
CA LEU A 471 2.30 97.53 -164.57
C LEU A 471 3.45 97.73 -165.56
N GLN A 472 3.82 96.72 -166.35
CA GLN A 472 4.93 96.79 -167.30
C GLN A 472 4.55 97.39 -168.69
N ASN A 473 3.26 97.68 -168.95
CA ASN A 473 2.77 98.10 -170.27
C ASN A 473 2.44 99.61 -170.43
N LEU A 474 2.69 100.49 -169.43
CA LEU A 474 2.07 101.84 -169.43
C LEU A 474 2.92 103.07 -169.08
N SER A 475 4.26 103.06 -169.07
CA SER A 475 4.99 104.33 -168.84
C SER A 475 6.43 104.40 -169.37
N LEU A 476 6.57 104.68 -170.67
CA LEU A 476 7.62 105.51 -171.27
C LEU A 476 7.19 106.98 -171.11
N ASN A 477 7.71 107.71 -170.11
CA ASN A 477 7.98 109.16 -170.14
C ASN A 477 8.37 109.72 -168.76
N GLY A 478 9.55 110.37 -168.72
CA GLY A 478 9.90 111.48 -167.81
C GLY A 478 10.28 111.11 -166.37
N ALA A 479 11.53 110.74 -166.05
CA ALA A 479 12.72 111.59 -165.86
C ALA A 479 12.80 112.30 -164.49
N ASN A 480 13.70 111.84 -163.58
CA ASN A 480 14.93 112.56 -163.15
C ASN A 480 15.64 111.89 -161.94
N ILE A 481 16.95 111.64 -162.10
CA ILE A 481 18.11 111.74 -161.15
C ILE A 481 18.01 110.99 -159.79
N GLY A 482 18.96 110.18 -159.28
CA GLY A 482 20.32 109.81 -159.68
C GLY A 482 21.01 108.98 -158.55
N SER A 483 21.88 108.04 -158.97
CA SER A 483 23.06 107.43 -158.31
C SER A 483 23.14 107.10 -156.79
N GLY A 484 23.52 105.85 -156.47
CA GLY A 484 24.52 105.59 -155.39
C GLY A 484 24.44 104.29 -154.56
N ARG A 485 25.09 103.21 -155.03
CA ARG A 485 25.83 102.13 -154.30
C ARG A 485 25.19 101.28 -153.16
N SER A 486 25.35 99.96 -153.34
CA SER A 486 25.92 98.94 -152.42
C SER A 486 24.99 97.78 -151.96
N PRO A 487 25.50 96.53 -151.83
CA PRO A 487 24.70 95.30 -151.69
C PRO A 487 24.70 94.71 -150.25
N ARG A 488 23.93 93.62 -150.07
CA ARG A 488 24.24 92.39 -149.28
C ARG A 488 23.17 91.93 -148.27
N SER A 489 22.39 90.95 -148.71
CA SER A 489 22.10 89.64 -148.10
C SER A 489 22.52 89.31 -146.65
N GLU A 490 21.58 88.61 -145.98
CA GLU A 490 21.74 87.31 -145.28
C GLU A 490 21.98 87.20 -143.75
N PHE A 491 21.05 86.43 -143.16
CA PHE A 491 21.20 85.21 -142.33
C PHE A 491 21.53 85.21 -140.81
N LEU A 492 20.70 84.36 -140.15
CA LEU A 492 20.94 83.33 -139.12
C LEU A 492 21.26 83.69 -137.65
N SER A 493 20.41 83.10 -136.79
CA SER A 493 20.62 82.47 -135.47
C SER A 493 22.07 82.05 -135.15
N PRO A 494 22.46 81.81 -133.87
CA PRO A 494 22.16 80.50 -133.22
C PRO A 494 22.16 80.42 -131.65
N ARG A 495 21.31 79.52 -131.14
CA ARG A 495 21.51 78.33 -130.25
C ARG A 495 22.61 78.24 -129.14
N GLN A 496 22.27 77.39 -128.13
CA GLN A 496 23.09 76.51 -127.23
C GLN A 496 23.49 77.03 -125.82
N ASN A 497 23.63 76.28 -124.70
CA ASN A 497 23.67 74.85 -124.24
C ASN A 497 23.29 74.82 -122.71
N LEU A 498 22.66 73.81 -122.07
CA LEU A 498 23.10 72.48 -121.55
C LEU A 498 24.41 72.41 -120.72
N SER A 499 24.34 72.00 -119.43
CA SER A 499 25.04 70.81 -118.85
C SER A 499 24.72 70.53 -117.35
N HIS A 500 24.87 69.24 -116.97
CA HIS A 500 24.70 68.54 -115.68
C HIS A 500 25.84 68.83 -114.64
N LYS A 501 25.82 68.45 -113.34
CA LYS A 501 25.88 67.09 -112.72
C LYS A 501 25.92 67.15 -111.16
N GLU A 502 25.36 66.10 -110.50
CA GLU A 502 25.82 65.27 -109.33
C GLU A 502 26.43 65.94 -108.05
N GLU A 503 26.41 65.45 -106.79
CA GLU A 503 26.00 64.23 -106.06
C GLU A 503 26.16 64.43 -104.51
N PHE A 504 25.45 63.61 -103.70
CA PHE A 504 25.75 63.02 -102.37
C PHE A 504 25.99 63.77 -101.01
N LYS A 505 25.22 63.26 -100.00
CA LYS A 505 25.54 62.92 -98.57
C LYS A 505 25.74 64.03 -97.50
N LYS A 506 24.84 64.06 -96.49
CA LYS A 506 25.10 63.54 -95.11
C LYS A 506 23.88 63.66 -94.17
N ARG A 507 23.70 62.60 -93.37
CA ARG A 507 22.80 62.45 -92.21
C ARG A 507 23.22 63.32 -91.02
N LYS A 508 22.25 63.76 -90.20
CA LYS A 508 22.17 63.68 -88.70
C LYS A 508 21.03 64.62 -88.21
N SER A 509 19.95 64.09 -87.61
CA SER A 509 19.70 63.93 -86.16
C SER A 509 19.49 65.30 -85.45
N SER A 510 18.48 65.59 -84.64
CA SER A 510 17.78 64.76 -83.65
C SER A 510 16.47 65.43 -83.22
N SER A 511 15.55 64.60 -82.71
CA SER A 511 14.26 64.97 -82.14
C SER A 511 14.37 65.76 -80.84
N ASN A 512 13.45 66.71 -80.70
CA ASN A 512 13.05 67.34 -79.45
C ASN A 512 12.25 66.38 -78.54
N VAL A 513 12.21 66.78 -77.26
CA VAL A 513 11.20 66.48 -76.21
C VAL A 513 11.41 65.22 -75.38
N LEU A 514 11.89 65.43 -74.14
CA LEU A 514 11.41 64.73 -72.95
C LEU A 514 11.58 65.64 -71.71
N LYS A 515 10.45 66.02 -71.10
CA LYS A 515 10.36 66.67 -69.79
C LYS A 515 9.51 65.77 -68.86
N LYS A 516 10.10 65.45 -67.70
CA LYS A 516 9.53 65.30 -66.33
C LYS A 516 8.35 64.36 -66.07
N PHE A 517 8.50 63.45 -65.08
CA PHE A 517 7.94 63.43 -63.70
C PHE A 517 8.45 62.13 -63.00
N SER A 518 9.14 62.15 -61.84
CA SER A 518 8.64 61.99 -60.44
C SER A 518 7.79 60.71 -60.23
N LYS A 519 7.90 59.86 -59.19
CA LYS A 519 8.41 59.95 -57.81
C LYS A 519 8.32 58.55 -57.13
N ASP A 520 9.09 58.36 -56.07
CA ASP A 520 8.82 57.58 -54.82
C ASP A 520 8.31 56.12 -54.84
N ASN A 521 9.10 55.17 -54.29
CA ASN A 521 8.85 54.56 -52.97
C ASN A 521 9.75 53.34 -52.65
N LYS A 522 10.43 53.41 -51.51
CA LYS A 522 10.86 52.29 -50.62
C LYS A 522 9.67 51.92 -49.69
N PRO A 523 9.73 50.93 -48.76
CA PRO A 523 10.57 49.72 -48.62
C PRO A 523 9.73 48.45 -48.24
N ARG A 524 10.35 47.27 -48.05
CA ARG A 524 10.18 46.43 -46.84
C ARG A 524 11.03 45.16 -46.80
N ASN A 525 11.70 45.01 -45.65
CA ASN A 525 12.22 43.77 -45.06
C ASN A 525 11.07 42.82 -44.65
N MET A 526 11.33 41.52 -44.72
CA MET A 526 10.90 40.44 -43.80
C MET A 526 11.75 39.21 -44.20
N ASN A 527 12.77 38.77 -43.45
CA ASN A 527 12.69 37.87 -42.29
C ASN A 527 11.37 37.08 -42.19
N ILE A 528 11.39 35.81 -42.60
CA ILE A 528 11.20 34.59 -41.78
C ILE A 528 12.01 33.48 -42.47
#